data_AF-A0A8T0TSD4-F1
#
_entry.id   AF-A0A8T0TSD4-F1
#
_cell.length_a   1.000
_cell.length_b   1.000
_cell.length_c   1.000
_cell.angle_alpha   90.00
_cell.angle_beta   90.00
_cell.angle_gamma   90.00
#
_symmetry.space_group_name_H-M   'P 1'
#
loop_
_entity.id
_entity.type
_entity.pdbx_description
1 polymer ?
#
loop_
_entity_poly.entity_id
_entity_poly.type
_entity_poly.pdbx_seq_one_letter_code
_entity_poly.pdbx_strand_id
1 'polypeptide(L)'
;MFKLGQGQTIKGYDQGMKTMKKGENAISTIPPEMSYEESGSPPKIPPNATLQFDLSYIYGPLSNIIAKMVAYLRTYLRMDRTGRTQRI
;
A
#
# COMPACT_ATOMS: atom_id res chain seq x y z
N MET A 1 0.08 -9.54 -16.03
CA MET A 1 -1.26 -9.32 -15.43
C MET A 1 -1.13 -9.41 -13.93
N PHE A 2 -1.62 -8.39 -13.21
CA PHE A 2 -1.64 -8.36 -11.75
C PHE A 2 -3.02 -8.83 -11.28
N LYS A 3 -3.09 -9.89 -10.46
CA LYS A 3 -4.36 -10.43 -9.95
C LYS A 3 -4.51 -10.05 -8.48
N LEU A 4 -5.50 -9.20 -8.21
CA LEU A 4 -5.87 -8.73 -6.87
C LEU A 4 -6.26 -9.91 -5.97
N GLY A 5 -5.86 -9.88 -4.69
CA GLY A 5 -6.30 -10.85 -3.69
C GLY A 5 -5.69 -12.25 -3.78
N GLN A 6 -4.63 -12.46 -4.57
CA GLN A 6 -3.91 -13.73 -4.64
C GLN A 6 -2.70 -13.80 -3.69
N GLY A 7 -2.56 -12.86 -2.74
CA GLY A 7 -1.41 -12.83 -1.82
C GLY A 7 -0.09 -12.50 -2.50
N GLN A 8 -0.13 -11.99 -3.74
CA GLN A 8 1.04 -11.49 -4.46
C GLN A 8 1.49 -10.10 -3.96
N THR A 9 0.73 -9.53 -3.02
CA THR A 9 1.01 -8.24 -2.37
C THR A 9 0.83 -8.33 -0.86
N ILE A 10 1.35 -7.32 -0.17
CA ILE A 10 1.14 -7.15 1.26
C ILE A 10 -0.35 -7.07 1.62
N LYS A 11 -0.73 -7.64 2.78
CA LYS A 11 -2.12 -7.79 3.22
C LYS A 11 -2.88 -6.45 3.23
N GLY A 12 -2.24 -5.38 3.70
CA GLY A 12 -2.85 -4.05 3.78
C GLY A 12 -3.22 -3.47 2.42
N TYR A 13 -2.47 -3.84 1.38
CA TYR A 13 -2.76 -3.44 0.01
C TYR A 13 -4.04 -4.12 -0.48
N ASP A 14 -4.12 -5.45 -0.38
CA ASP A 14 -5.32 -6.20 -0.78
C ASP A 14 -6.59 -5.76 -0.05
N GLN A 15 -6.49 -5.39 1.24
CA GLN A 15 -7.63 -4.85 1.98
C GLN A 15 -8.02 -3.43 1.52
N GLY A 16 -7.06 -2.52 1.41
CA GLY A 16 -7.33 -1.14 0.99
C GLY A 16 -7.96 -1.08 -0.41
N MET A 17 -7.55 -1.98 -1.30
CA MET A 17 -8.12 -2.02 -2.66
C MET A 17 -9.59 -2.41 -2.69
N LYS A 18 -10.06 -3.25 -1.76
CA LYS A 18 -11.48 -3.66 -1.68
C LYS A 18 -12.40 -2.51 -1.28
N THR A 19 -11.87 -1.46 -0.66
CA THR A 19 -12.67 -0.32 -0.19
C THR A 19 -12.76 0.82 -1.20
N MET A 20 -11.89 0.83 -2.22
CA MET A 20 -11.80 1.96 -3.17
C MET A 20 -12.89 1.91 -4.24
N LYS A 21 -13.40 3.10 -4.59
CA LYS A 21 -14.32 3.31 -5.71
C LYS A 21 -13.56 3.58 -7.01
N LYS A 22 -14.18 3.24 -8.13
CA LYS A 22 -13.64 3.52 -9.46
C LYS A 22 -13.31 5.02 -9.61
N GLY A 23 -12.08 5.33 -10.02
CA GLY A 23 -11.61 6.72 -10.18
C GLY A 23 -11.09 7.39 -8.91
N GLU A 24 -11.11 6.71 -7.77
CA GLU A 24 -10.66 7.27 -6.50
C GLU A 24 -9.13 7.36 -6.41
N ASN A 25 -8.66 8.43 -5.78
CA ASN A 25 -7.29 8.55 -5.27
C ASN A 25 -7.33 8.55 -3.74
N ALA A 26 -6.45 7.78 -3.11
CA ALA A 26 -6.40 7.66 -1.67
C ALA A 26 -4.96 7.56 -1.16
N ILE A 27 -4.70 8.04 0.05
CA ILE A 27 -3.45 7.77 0.76
C ILE A 27 -3.70 6.57 1.69
N SER A 28 -2.98 5.48 1.45
CA SER A 28 -3.04 4.29 2.30
C SER A 28 -1.84 4.26 3.24
N THR A 29 -2.10 4.16 4.54
CA THR A 29 -1.07 3.97 5.57
C THR A 29 -1.19 2.54 6.09
N ILE A 30 -0.19 1.72 5.79
CA ILE A 30 -0.18 0.27 6.05
C ILE A 30 0.82 -0.02 7.17
N PRO A 31 0.37 -0.50 8.34
CA PRO A 31 1.26 -0.81 9.45
C PRO A 31 2.09 -2.08 9.16
N PRO A 32 3.20 -2.31 9.89
CA PRO A 32 4.12 -3.41 9.61
C PRO A 32 3.45 -4.80 9.67
N GLU A 33 2.47 -5.01 10.56
CA GLU A 33 1.70 -6.26 10.73
C GLU A 33 0.87 -6.62 9.49
N MET A 34 0.63 -5.63 8.63
CA MET A 34 -0.09 -5.77 7.37
C MET A 34 0.85 -5.69 6.16
N SER A 35 2.17 -5.68 6.38
CA SER A 35 3.19 -5.58 5.35
C SER A 35 4.37 -6.55 5.52
N TYR A 36 5.55 -6.05 5.90
CA TYR A 36 6.80 -6.82 5.99
C TYR A 36 7.24 -7.11 7.43
N GLU A 37 6.42 -6.74 8.41
CA GLU A 37 6.59 -7.04 9.83
C GLU A 37 8.01 -6.68 10.33
N GLU A 38 8.57 -7.48 11.22
CA GLU A 38 9.92 -7.30 11.77
C GLU A 38 11.04 -7.59 10.77
N SER A 39 10.74 -8.31 9.67
CA SER A 39 11.75 -8.68 8.68
C SER A 39 12.09 -7.54 7.72
N GLY A 40 11.14 -6.65 7.45
CA GLY A 40 11.29 -5.64 6.40
C GLY A 40 11.50 -6.27 5.02
N SER A 41 12.07 -5.51 4.08
CA SER A 41 12.47 -5.97 2.76
C SER A 41 13.80 -5.31 2.36
N PRO A 42 14.93 -5.87 2.81
CA PRO A 42 16.24 -5.32 2.54
C PRO A 42 16.55 -5.23 1.03
N PRO A 43 17.32 -4.21 0.59
CA PRO A 43 17.87 -3.12 1.39
C PRO A 43 16.91 -1.92 1.56
N LYS A 44 15.71 -1.98 0.98
CA LYS A 44 14.86 -0.79 0.77
C LYS A 44 13.87 -0.51 1.89
N ILE A 45 13.31 -1.54 2.50
CA ILE A 45 12.26 -1.43 3.52
C ILE A 45 12.84 -1.86 4.86
N PRO A 46 12.97 -0.95 5.84
CA PRO A 46 13.45 -1.29 7.16
C PRO A 46 12.50 -2.24 7.91
N PRO A 47 13.01 -3.03 8.87
CA PRO A 47 12.21 -3.70 9.88
C PRO A 47 11.17 -2.78 10.53
N ASN A 48 9.95 -3.30 10.74
CA ASN A 48 8.86 -2.60 11.45
C ASN A 48 8.45 -1.26 10.82
N ALA A 49 8.70 -1.07 9.52
CA ALA A 49 8.31 0.14 8.81
C ALA A 49 6.81 0.14 8.51
N THR A 50 6.14 1.24 8.85
CA THR A 50 4.81 1.56 8.32
C THR A 50 4.99 2.15 6.92
N LEU A 51 4.24 1.63 5.95
CA LEU A 51 4.33 2.07 4.56
C LEU A 51 3.21 3.05 4.24
N GLN A 52 3.54 4.17 3.60
CA GLN A 52 2.54 5.09 3.06
C GLN A 52 2.56 5.06 1.54
N PHE A 53 1.42 4.79 0.92
CA PHE A 53 1.25 4.73 -0.52
C PHE A 53 0.23 5.76 -1.00
N ASP A 54 0.52 6.35 -2.15
CA ASP A 54 -0.48 7.02 -2.98
C ASP A 54 -1.13 5.97 -3.89
N LEU A 55 -2.43 5.75 -3.72
CA LEU A 55 -3.23 4.79 -4.49
C LEU A 55 -4.10 5.54 -5.49
N SER A 56 -4.12 5.06 -6.73
CA SER A 56 -5.00 5.54 -7.78
C SER A 56 -5.73 4.37 -8.43
N TYR A 57 -7.07 4.40 -8.39
CA TYR A 57 -7.90 3.44 -9.10
C TYR A 57 -8.26 3.98 -10.49
N ILE A 58 -7.48 3.56 -11.49
CA ILE A 58 -7.61 3.99 -12.89
C ILE A 58 -8.40 2.94 -13.69
N TYR A 59 -9.19 3.39 -14.66
CA TYR A 59 -9.88 2.55 -15.63
C TYR A 59 -9.47 2.96 -17.06
N GLY A 60 -9.23 1.97 -17.92
CA GLY A 60 -8.90 2.21 -19.33
C GLY A 60 -10.14 2.42 -20.21
N PRO A 61 -9.99 3.09 -21.37
CA PRO A 61 -11.11 3.37 -22.28
C PRO A 61 -11.69 2.13 -22.97
N LEU A 62 -10.97 1.00 -23.02
CA LEU A 62 -11.36 -0.17 -23.81
C LEU A 62 -12.19 -1.23 -23.05
N SER A 63 -12.39 -1.10 -21.74
CA SER A 63 -13.42 -1.86 -21.04
C SER A 63 -13.56 -1.38 -19.59
N ASN A 64 -14.80 -1.35 -19.09
CA ASN A 64 -15.10 -1.27 -17.66
C ASN A 64 -14.59 -2.49 -16.86
N ILE A 65 -13.89 -3.43 -17.51
CA ILE A 65 -13.45 -4.72 -16.98
C ILE A 65 -11.97 -4.68 -16.56
N ILE A 66 -11.14 -3.79 -17.16
CA ILE A 66 -9.72 -3.66 -16.80
C ILE A 66 -9.55 -2.50 -15.83
N ALA A 67 -9.86 -2.77 -14.57
CA ALA A 67 -9.46 -1.97 -13.42
C ALA A 67 -7.92 -2.04 -13.26
N LYS A 68 -7.25 -0.89 -13.22
CA LYS A 68 -5.80 -0.81 -12.92
C LYS A 68 -5.60 0.02 -11.66
N MET A 69 -5.15 -0.63 -10.60
CA MET A 69 -4.65 0.05 -9.42
C MET A 69 -3.19 0.42 -9.67
N VAL A 70 -2.83 1.66 -9.34
CA VAL A 70 -1.44 2.10 -9.33
C VAL A 70 -1.11 2.55 -7.92
N ALA A 71 0.03 2.08 -7.42
CA ALA A 71 0.52 2.44 -6.10
C ALA A 71 1.95 2.92 -6.18
N TYR A 72 2.20 4.06 -5.57
CA TYR A 72 3.53 4.61 -5.45
C TYR A 72 3.87 4.73 -3.98
N LEU A 73 4.98 4.12 -3.58
CA LEU A 73 5.49 4.30 -2.23
C LEU A 73 5.87 5.77 -2.06
N ARG A 74 5.23 6.41 -1.10
CA ARG A 74 5.47 7.81 -0.77
C ARG A 74 6.60 7.96 0.23
N THR A 75 6.58 7.15 1.29
CA THR A 75 7.57 7.20 2.38
C THR A 75 7.43 5.99 3.31
N TYR A 76 8.44 5.80 4.14
CA TYR A 76 8.42 4.89 5.29
C TYR A 76 8.24 5.70 6.57
N LEU A 77 7.45 5.16 7.49
CA LEU A 77 7.15 5.80 8.74
C LEU A 77 7.53 4.89 9.91
N ARG A 78 8.02 5.50 11.00
CA ARG A 78 8.22 4.84 12.29
C ARG A 78 7.56 5.67 13.39
N MET A 79 6.92 4.98 14.34
CA MET A 79 6.40 5.64 15.53
C MET A 79 7.55 5.93 16.49
N ASP A 80 7.64 7.19 16.93
CA ASP A 80 8.60 7.61 17.94
C ASP A 80 8.14 7.23 19.36
N ARG A 81 8.99 7.49 20.36
CA ARG A 81 8.69 7.22 21.78
C ARG A 81 7.52 8.04 22.33
N THR A 82 7.04 9.04 21.60
CA THR A 82 5.91 9.90 21.96
C THR A 82 4.60 9.47 21.29
N GLY A 83 4.61 8.38 20.53
CA GLY A 83 3.45 7.91 19.77
C GLY A 83 3.22 8.65 18.46
N ARG A 84 4.15 9.52 18.03
CA ARG A 84 4.03 10.24 16.76
C ARG A 84 4.71 9.48 15.64
N THR A 85 4.03 9.42 14.51
CA THR A 85 4.53 8.79 13.30
C THR A 85 5.45 9.77 12.55
N GLN A 86 6.73 9.40 12.38
CA GLN A 86 7.74 10.21 11.68
C GLN A 86 8.32 9.49 10.47
N ARG A 87 8.77 10.24 9.47
CA ARG A 87 9.45 9.69 8.28
C ARG A 87 10.85 9.23 8.62
N ILE A 88 11.27 8.12 8.02
CA ILE A 88 12.62 7.55 8.17
C ILE A 88 13.31 7.39 6.82
#